data_AF-A0A182YT94-F1
#
_entry.id   AF-A0A182YT94-F1
#
_cell.length_a   1.000
_cell.length_b   1.000
_cell.length_c   1.000
_cell.angle_alpha   90.00
_cell.angle_beta   90.00
_cell.angle_gamma   90.00
#
_symmetry.space_group_name_H-M   'P 1'
#
loop_
_entity.id
_entity.type
_entity.pdbx_description
1 polymer ?
#
loop_
_entity_poly.entity_id
_entity_poly.type
_entity_poly.pdbx_seq_one_letter_code
_entity_poly.pdbx_strand_id
1 'polypeptide(L)'
;MKTKEYWDKDFETRYEKLQKDPKRPPLKIVVVPHSHNDPGWLKTFVNYFQSDSRQILNLAVTKMPEYSNMSFIWSEISFLQLWWDQAHPTKQR
;
A
#
# COMPACT_ATOMS: atom_id res chain seq x y z
N MET A 1 15.45 10.68 31.07
CA MET A 1 14.41 11.03 30.08
C MET A 1 13.54 9.81 29.87
N LYS A 2 12.23 9.87 30.16
CA LYS A 2 11.33 8.76 29.82
C LYS A 2 11.12 8.75 28.31
N THR A 3 11.39 7.62 27.67
CA THR A 3 11.04 7.36 26.27
C THR A 3 9.53 7.52 26.12
N LYS A 4 9.11 8.25 25.08
CA LYS A 4 7.70 8.53 24.81
C LYS A 4 7.08 7.26 24.18
N GLU A 5 6.66 6.32 25.02
CA GLU A 5 5.93 5.13 24.57
C GLU A 5 4.48 5.53 24.28
N TYR A 6 4.06 5.33 23.03
CA TYR A 6 2.70 5.63 22.57
C TYR A 6 1.73 4.46 22.81
N TRP A 7 2.28 3.27 23.05
CA TRP A 7 1.53 2.09 23.41
C TRP A 7 1.77 1.80 24.87
N ASP A 8 0.74 2.02 25.70
CA ASP A 8 0.84 1.90 27.15
C ASP A 8 -0.45 1.29 27.74
N LYS A 9 -0.45 1.15 29.07
CA LYS A 9 -1.58 0.58 29.79
C LYS A 9 -2.85 1.43 29.66
N ASP A 10 -2.72 2.74 29.52
CA ASP A 10 -3.86 3.66 29.41
C ASP A 10 -4.53 3.50 28.03
N PHE A 11 -3.73 3.34 26.97
CA PHE A 11 -4.19 2.98 25.64
C PHE A 11 -4.97 1.65 25.65
N GLU A 12 -4.39 0.60 26.22
CA GLU A 12 -5.01 -0.73 26.28
C GLU A 12 -6.32 -0.72 27.07
N THR A 13 -6.32 -0.11 28.26
CA THR A 13 -7.53 -0.01 29.11
C THR A 13 -8.66 0.72 28.38
N ARG A 14 -8.33 1.78 27.63
CA ARG A 14 -9.31 2.51 26.82
C ARG A 14 -9.83 1.67 25.66
N TYR A 15 -8.95 0.94 24.96
CA TYR A 15 -9.35 0.04 23.88
C TYR A 15 -10.32 -1.05 24.38
N GLU A 16 -9.99 -1.75 25.46
CA GLU A 16 -10.84 -2.80 26.04
C GLU A 16 -12.23 -2.27 26.44
N LYS A 17 -12.27 -1.08 27.06
CA LYS A 17 -13.54 -0.44 27.43
C LYS A 17 -14.40 -0.15 26.22
N LEU A 18 -13.81 0.36 25.14
CA LEU A 18 -14.52 0.67 23.90
C LEU A 18 -14.95 -0.58 23.13
N GLN A 19 -14.15 -1.64 23.16
CA GLN A 19 -14.46 -2.93 22.53
C GLN A 19 -15.67 -3.60 23.19
N LYS A 20 -15.82 -3.46 24.51
CA LYS A 20 -16.91 -4.07 25.30
C LYS A 20 -18.21 -3.25 25.29
N ASP A 21 -18.24 -2.06 24.67
CA ASP A 21 -19.43 -1.21 24.64
C ASP A 21 -20.50 -1.75 23.67
N PRO A 22 -21.67 -2.21 24.16
CA PRO A 22 -22.71 -2.79 23.31
C PRO A 22 -23.40 -1.76 22.39
N LYS A 23 -23.23 -0.45 22.64
CA LYS A 23 -23.76 0.62 21.78
C LYS A 23 -22.85 0.92 20.59
N ARG A 24 -21.62 0.41 20.59
CA ARG A 24 -20.64 0.69 19.54
C ARG A 24 -20.89 -0.21 18.33
N PRO A 25 -20.96 0.35 17.11
CA PRO A 25 -21.06 -0.48 15.92
C PRO A 25 -19.80 -1.33 15.73
N PRO A 26 -19.89 -2.48 15.03
CA PRO A 26 -18.71 -3.26 14.66
C PRO A 26 -17.66 -2.39 13.96
N LEU A 27 -16.40 -2.54 14.34
CA LEU A 27 -15.30 -1.82 13.70
C LEU A 27 -15.18 -2.28 12.24
N LYS A 28 -15.41 -1.35 11.31
CA LYS A 28 -15.14 -1.58 9.89
C LYS A 28 -13.66 -1.33 9.61
N ILE A 29 -12.94 -2.38 9.24
CA ILE A 29 -11.52 -2.30 8.86
C ILE A 29 -11.43 -2.33 7.34
N VAL A 30 -10.77 -1.35 6.75
CA VAL A 30 -10.45 -1.32 5.32
C VAL A 30 -8.94 -1.47 5.20
N VAL A 31 -8.49 -2.59 4.64
CA VAL A 31 -7.08 -2.83 4.35
C VAL A 31 -6.78 -2.25 2.97
N VAL A 32 -5.79 -1.36 2.88
CA VAL A 32 -5.42 -0.68 1.64
C VAL A 32 -3.98 -1.05 1.27
N PRO A 33 -3.78 -2.06 0.40
CA PRO A 33 -2.47 -2.39 -0.12
C PRO A 33 -1.88 -1.24 -0.95
N HIS A 34 -0.61 -0.92 -0.72
CA HIS A 34 0.13 0.10 -1.46
C HIS A 34 1.61 -0.29 -1.58
N SER A 35 2.34 0.39 -2.46
CA SER A 35 3.79 0.30 -2.54
C SER A 35 4.35 1.71 -2.73
N HIS A 36 5.18 2.17 -1.79
CA HIS A 36 5.87 3.45 -1.94
C HIS A 36 7.08 3.27 -2.84
N ASN A 37 7.15 4.03 -3.92
CA ASN A 37 8.19 3.91 -4.93
C ASN A 37 8.92 5.25 -5.08
N ASP A 38 10.04 5.41 -4.37
CA ASP A 38 10.83 6.63 -4.44
C ASP A 38 11.40 6.87 -5.85
N PRO A 39 11.07 7.99 -6.53
CA PRO A 39 11.59 8.30 -7.86
C PRO A 39 13.03 8.86 -7.80
N GLY A 40 13.90 8.15 -7.09
CA GLY A 40 15.26 8.57 -6.75
C GLY A 40 15.43 8.72 -5.24
N TRP A 41 16.32 7.91 -4.67
CA TRP A 41 16.73 7.98 -3.27
C TRP A 41 18.10 7.31 -3.09
N LEU A 42 18.14 6.01 -2.75
CA LEU A 42 19.38 5.24 -2.70
C LEU A 42 19.82 4.73 -4.08
N LYS A 43 18.85 4.48 -4.97
CA LYS A 43 19.09 4.21 -6.39
C LYS A 43 18.57 5.38 -7.22
N THR A 44 19.03 5.47 -8.46
CA THR A 44 18.48 6.41 -9.44
C THR A 44 17.06 5.99 -9.84
N PHE A 45 16.27 6.94 -10.35
CA PHE A 45 14.93 6.68 -10.90
C PHE A 45 14.93 5.48 -11.86
N VAL A 46 15.83 5.46 -12.86
CA VAL A 46 15.89 4.37 -13.85
C VAL A 46 16.26 3.04 -13.21
N ASN A 47 17.19 3.02 -12.25
CA ASN A 47 17.60 1.79 -11.58
C ASN A 47 16.45 1.21 -10.75
N TYR A 48 15.70 2.04 -10.01
CA TYR A 48 14.49 1.60 -9.32
C TYR A 48 13.44 1.07 -10.30
N PHE A 49 13.22 1.76 -11.42
CA PHE A 49 12.27 1.30 -12.43
C PHE A 49 12.62 -0.10 -12.95
N GLN A 50 13.88 -0.31 -13.34
CA GLN A 50 14.33 -1.55 -13.97
C GLN A 50 14.34 -2.72 -12.99
N SER A 51 14.79 -2.51 -11.75
CA SER A 51 14.89 -3.57 -10.76
C SER A 51 13.58 -3.84 -10.01
N ASP A 52 12.79 -2.81 -9.69
CA ASP A 52 11.73 -2.91 -8.69
C ASP A 52 10.36 -2.51 -9.28
N SER A 53 10.14 -1.22 -9.60
CA SER A 53 8.81 -0.68 -9.92
C SER A 53 8.14 -1.32 -11.14
N ARG A 54 8.91 -1.65 -12.18
CA ARG A 54 8.38 -2.35 -13.36
C ARG A 54 7.83 -3.74 -13.00
N GLN A 55 8.49 -4.45 -12.09
CA GLN A 55 8.07 -5.78 -11.66
C GLN A 55 6.80 -5.69 -10.79
N ILE A 56 6.75 -4.71 -9.90
CA ILE A 56 5.57 -4.44 -9.05
C ILE A 56 4.34 -4.17 -9.92
N LEU A 57 4.46 -3.26 -10.89
CA LEU A 57 3.34 -2.92 -11.80
C LEU A 57 2.94 -4.11 -12.68
N ASN A 58 3.90 -4.88 -13.21
CA ASN A 58 3.61 -6.10 -13.95
C ASN A 58 2.81 -7.11 -13.12
N LEU A 59 3.18 -7.31 -11.86
CA LEU A 59 2.51 -8.25 -10.97
C LEU A 59 1.11 -7.74 -10.61
N ALA A 60 0.99 -6.45 -10.27
CA ALA A 60 -0.30 -5.83 -9.95
C ALA A 60 -1.30 -6.02 -11.10
N VAL A 61 -0.93 -5.65 -12.33
CA VAL A 61 -1.82 -5.79 -13.51
C VAL A 61 -2.16 -7.24 -13.81
N THR A 62 -1.24 -8.17 -13.57
CA THR A 62 -1.50 -9.61 -13.81
C THR A 62 -2.42 -10.21 -12.74
N LYS A 63 -2.23 -9.85 -11.47
CA LYS A 63 -2.91 -10.49 -10.33
C LYS A 63 -4.22 -9.86 -9.94
N MET A 64 -4.39 -8.56 -10.14
CA MET A 64 -5.63 -7.86 -9.78
C MET A 64 -6.88 -8.47 -10.46
N PRO A 65 -6.86 -8.87 -11.75
CA PRO A 65 -8.00 -9.55 -12.36
C PRO A 65 -8.28 -10.95 -11.80
N GLU A 66 -7.24 -11.66 -11.31
CA GLU A 66 -7.38 -12.98 -10.67
C GLU A 66 -8.06 -12.87 -9.29
N TYR A 67 -7.90 -11.74 -8.60
CA TYR A 67 -8.44 -11.48 -7.26
C TYR A 67 -9.42 -10.30 -7.27
N SER A 68 -10.65 -10.53 -7.73
CA SER A 68 -11.67 -9.48 -7.93
C SER A 68 -12.02 -8.63 -6.69
N ASN A 69 -11.76 -9.13 -5.48
CA ASN A 69 -11.98 -8.40 -4.22
C ASN A 69 -10.72 -7.68 -3.70
N MET A 70 -9.58 -7.80 -4.39
CA MET A 70 -8.34 -7.12 -4.02
C MET A 70 -8.36 -5.67 -4.49
N SER A 71 -7.78 -4.78 -3.69
CA SER A 71 -7.52 -3.39 -4.07
C SER A 71 -6.02 -3.12 -3.99
N PHE A 72 -5.55 -2.13 -4.75
CA PHE A 72 -4.18 -1.64 -4.67
C PHE A 72 -4.14 -0.18 -5.11
N ILE A 73 -3.47 0.68 -4.32
CA ILE A 73 -3.28 2.09 -4.69
C ILE A 73 -1.84 2.31 -5.17
N TRP A 74 -1.70 3.20 -6.15
CA TRP A 74 -0.41 3.63 -6.71
C TRP A 74 -0.35 5.15 -6.75
N SER A 75 0.78 5.72 -6.35
CA SER A 75 0.92 7.18 -6.21
C SER A 75 1.84 7.78 -7.28
N GLU A 76 2.98 7.15 -7.56
CA GLU A 76 4.04 7.77 -8.35
C GLU A 76 3.82 7.61 -9.86
N ILE A 77 3.12 8.59 -10.45
CA ILE A 77 2.77 8.62 -11.88
C ILE A 77 4.01 8.60 -12.78
N SER A 78 5.15 9.13 -12.35
CA SER A 78 6.40 9.08 -13.13
C SER A 78 6.81 7.65 -13.51
N PHE A 79 6.72 6.72 -12.55
CA PHE A 79 6.97 5.30 -12.81
C PHE A 79 5.83 4.64 -13.59
N LEU A 80 4.57 4.99 -13.27
CA LEU A 80 3.42 4.43 -13.97
C LEU A 80 3.44 4.79 -15.46
N GLN A 81 3.74 6.04 -15.79
CA GLN A 81 3.86 6.52 -17.16
C GLN A 81 4.97 5.78 -17.91
N LEU A 82 6.17 5.71 -17.30
CA LEU A 82 7.29 5.00 -17.92
C LEU A 82 7.00 3.50 -18.12
N TRP A 83 6.26 2.88 -17.21
CA TRP A 83 5.77 1.51 -17.37
C TRP A 83 4.74 1.42 -18.49
N TRP A 84 3.75 2.32 -18.51
CA TRP A 84 2.67 2.33 -19.48
C TRP A 84 3.20 2.41 -20.90
N ASP A 85 4.15 3.31 -21.16
CA ASP A 85 4.78 3.50 -22.48
C ASP A 85 5.53 2.25 -22.99
N GLN A 86 5.95 1.37 -22.08
CA GLN A 86 6.69 0.13 -22.40
C GLN A 86 5.83 -1.14 -22.27
N ALA A 87 4.62 -1.03 -21.74
CA ALA A 87 3.75 -2.17 -21.50
C ALA A 87 3.24 -2.75 -22.82
N HIS A 88 3.15 -4.09 -22.90
CA HIS A 88 2.51 -4.72 -24.05
C HIS A 88 1.04 -4.27 -24.12
N PRO A 89 0.46 -4.03 -25.32
CA PRO A 89 -0.91 -3.51 -25.46
C PRO A 89 -2.00 -4.33 -24.74
N THR A 90 -1.75 -5.61 -24.47
CA THR A 90 -2.67 -6.48 -23.71
C THR A 90 -2.74 -6.14 -22.23
N LYS A 91 -1.72 -5.48 -21.67
CA LYS A 91 -1.66 -5.04 -20.26
C LYS A 91 -2.14 -3.60 -20.05
N GLN A 92 -2.47 -2.90 -21.14
CA GLN A 92 -3.00 -1.54 -21.14
C GLN A 92 -4.54 -1.52 -21.23
N ARG A 93 -5.21 -2.64 -21.01
CA ARG A 93 -6.66 -2.81 -21.15
C ARG A 93 -7.30 -3.14 -19.82
#